data_AF-A0A0X3T7L2-F1
#
_entry.id   AF-A0A0X3T7L2-F1
#
_cell.length_a   1.000
_cell.length_b   1.000
_cell.length_c   1.000
_cell.angle_alpha   90.00
_cell.angle_beta   90.00
_cell.angle_gamma   90.00
#
_symmetry.space_group_name_H-M   'P 1'
#
loop_
_entity.id
_entity.type
_entity.pdbx_description
1 polymer ?
#
loop_
_entity_poly.entity_id
_entity_poly.type
_entity_poly.pdbx_seq_one_letter_code
_entity_poly.pdbx_strand_id
1 'polypeptide(L)'
;MSTQQADAPHLSEDDRARIIEMAWEDRTPFEAIDAQFALSEQAVIQLMRRELKPNSFRRWRKRVNGRKTKHLQLRSKTVQRGYCPTQYKHR
;
A
#
# COMPACT_ATOMS: atom_id res chain seq x y z
N MET A 1 23.11 -2.74 31.82
CA MET A 1 22.89 -2.07 30.52
C MET A 1 22.68 -3.17 29.49
N SER A 2 21.44 -3.61 29.30
CA SER A 2 21.13 -4.64 28.31
C SER A 2 21.22 -4.02 26.92
N THR A 3 22.34 -4.28 26.26
CA THR A 3 22.54 -4.06 24.84
C THR A 3 21.50 -4.91 24.10
N GLN A 4 20.45 -4.26 23.60
CA GLN A 4 19.42 -4.93 22.80
C GLN A 4 20.03 -5.37 21.47
N GLN A 5 19.99 -6.69 21.28
CA GLN A 5 20.36 -7.43 20.09
C GLN A 5 19.74 -6.82 18.82
N ALA A 6 20.59 -6.59 17.83
CA ALA A 6 20.21 -6.44 16.44
C ALA A 6 20.19 -7.85 15.82
N ASP A 7 19.05 -8.51 15.79
CA ASP A 7 18.87 -9.80 15.12
C ASP A 7 17.41 -9.93 14.67
N ALA A 8 17.22 -10.34 13.41
CA ALA A 8 15.99 -10.65 12.67
C ALA A 8 14.65 -10.17 13.28
N PRO A 9 13.81 -9.38 12.56
CA PRO A 9 12.59 -8.83 13.13
C PRO A 9 11.69 -9.96 13.64
N HIS A 10 11.72 -10.17 14.96
CA HIS A 10 10.77 -10.97 15.70
C HIS A 10 9.45 -10.20 15.66
N LEU A 11 8.78 -10.27 14.51
CA LEU A 11 7.45 -9.72 14.32
C LEU A 11 6.52 -10.47 15.26
N SER A 12 6.14 -9.82 16.36
CA SER A 12 5.13 -10.37 17.27
C SER A 12 3.82 -10.53 16.51
N GLU A 13 2.91 -11.37 17.00
CA GLU A 13 1.57 -11.49 16.42
C GLU A 13 0.86 -10.12 16.37
N ASP A 14 1.10 -9.26 17.37
CA ASP A 14 0.63 -7.88 17.41
C ASP A 14 1.18 -7.02 16.27
N ASP A 15 2.48 -7.14 15.96
CA ASP A 15 3.09 -6.38 14.85
C ASP A 15 2.49 -6.82 13.52
N ARG A 16 2.26 -8.13 13.36
CA ARG A 16 1.65 -8.69 12.14
C ARG A 16 0.21 -8.21 12.00
N ALA A 17 -0.58 -8.20 13.08
CA ALA A 17 -1.93 -7.64 13.09
C ALA A 17 -1.93 -6.15 12.72
N ARG A 18 -1.00 -5.38 13.27
CA ARG A 18 -0.86 -3.94 13.01
C ARG A 18 -0.43 -3.65 11.58
N ILE A 19 0.49 -4.42 11.01
CA ILE A 19 0.89 -4.32 9.60
C ILE A 19 -0.28 -4.68 8.69
N ILE A 20 -1.07 -5.70 9.02
CA ILE A 20 -2.27 -6.06 8.25
C ILE A 20 -3.29 -4.91 8.29
N GLU A 21 -3.57 -4.35 9.47
CA GLU A 21 -4.47 -3.21 9.64
C GLU A 21 -4.01 -2.01 8.80
N MET A 22 -2.75 -1.61 8.95
CA MET A 22 -2.12 -0.53 8.18
C MET A 22 -2.16 -0.80 6.67
N ALA A 23 -1.92 -2.03 6.24
CA ALA A 23 -1.95 -2.39 4.83
C ALA A 23 -3.37 -2.48 4.25
N TRP A 24 -4.39 -2.70 5.08
CA TRP A 24 -5.81 -2.67 4.68
C TRP A 24 -6.34 -1.25 4.52
N GLU A 25 -5.74 -0.27 5.20
CA GLU A 25 -6.11 1.13 5.12
C GLU A 25 -5.60 1.77 3.82
N ASP A 26 -6.53 2.20 2.96
CA ASP A 26 -6.24 2.74 1.63
C ASP A 26 -5.43 4.07 1.64
N ARG A 27 -5.13 4.62 2.82
CA ARG A 27 -4.39 5.87 3.04
C ARG A 27 -2.96 5.66 3.52
N THR A 28 -2.57 4.46 3.94
CA THR A 28 -1.23 4.22 4.48
C THR A 28 -0.25 3.95 3.34
N PRO A 29 0.73 4.84 3.10
CA PRO A 29 1.77 4.54 2.12
C PRO A 29 2.67 3.42 2.64
N PHE A 30 3.14 2.55 1.76
CA PHE A 30 4.15 1.54 2.11
C PHE A 30 5.41 2.15 2.76
N GLU A 31 5.74 3.40 2.46
CA GLU A 31 6.82 4.16 3.11
C GLU A 31 6.61 4.34 4.61
N ALA A 32 5.37 4.48 5.09
CA ALA A 32 5.08 4.58 6.53
C ALA A 32 5.25 3.24 7.26
N ILE A 33 4.98 2.13 6.56
CA ILE A 33 5.20 0.78 7.08
C ILE A 33 6.70 0.47 7.08
N ASP A 34 7.41 0.87 6.03
CA ASP A 34 8.87 0.76 5.94
C ASP A 34 9.57 1.57 7.04
N ALA A 35 9.13 2.81 7.29
CA ALA A 35 9.69 3.63 8.36
C ALA A 35 9.47 3.07 9.77
N GLN A 36 8.34 2.39 10.03
CA GLN A 36 7.99 1.87 11.35
C GLN A 36 8.50 0.45 11.60
N PHE A 37 8.48 -0.40 10.57
CA PHE A 37 8.77 -1.83 10.70
C PHE A 37 9.99 -2.27 9.87
N ALA A 38 10.66 -1.36 9.15
CA ALA A 38 11.73 -1.66 8.20
C ALA A 38 11.32 -2.72 7.16
N LEU A 39 10.03 -2.72 6.78
CA LEU A 39 9.44 -3.65 5.82
C LEU A 39 9.20 -2.99 4.47
N SER A 40 9.96 -3.46 3.47
CA SER A 40 9.72 -3.10 2.07
C SER A 40 8.32 -3.51 1.60
N GLU A 41 7.80 -2.83 0.57
CA GLU A 41 6.51 -3.16 -0.06
C GLU A 41 6.42 -4.66 -0.42
N GLN A 42 7.50 -5.23 -0.96
CA GLN A 42 7.54 -6.65 -1.32
C GLN A 42 7.38 -7.56 -0.10
N ALA A 43 8.02 -7.21 1.03
CA ALA A 43 7.89 -7.96 2.27
C ALA A 43 6.46 -7.92 2.82
N VAL A 44 5.81 -6.74 2.77
CA VAL A 44 4.40 -6.58 3.16
C VAL A 44 3.47 -7.38 2.25
N ILE A 45 3.70 -7.39 0.94
CA ILE A 45 2.91 -8.21 -0.01
C ILE A 45 3.05 -9.71 0.32
N GLN A 46 4.26 -10.18 0.61
CA GLN A 46 4.50 -11.57 0.99
C GLN A 46 3.82 -11.92 2.31
N LEU A 47 3.89 -11.03 3.32
CA LEU A 47 3.20 -11.19 4.59
C LEU A 47 1.69 -11.28 4.37
N MET A 48 1.09 -10.32 3.67
CA MET A 48 -0.35 -10.29 3.36
C MET A 48 -0.81 -11.54 2.58
N ARG A 49 0.06 -12.11 1.73
CA ARG A 49 -0.22 -13.35 1.01
C ARG A 49 -0.25 -14.59 1.91
N ARG A 50 0.56 -14.61 2.98
CA ARG A 50 0.59 -15.69 3.97
C ARG A 50 -0.58 -15.61 4.95
N GLU A 51 -0.96 -14.39 5.33
CA GLU A 51 -1.99 -14.15 6.36
C GLU A 51 -3.42 -14.15 5.83
N LEU A 52 -3.65 -13.64 4.62
CA LEU A 52 -5.00 -13.52 4.07
C LEU A 52 -5.39 -14.71 3.21
N LYS A 53 -6.68 -15.06 3.28
CA LYS A 53 -7.28 -16.02 2.33
C LYS A 53 -7.09 -15.52 0.88
N PRO A 54 -6.93 -16.42 -0.11
CA PRO A 54 -6.67 -16.04 -1.50
C PRO A 54 -7.68 -15.08 -2.12
N ASN A 55 -8.96 -15.15 -1.72
CA ASN A 55 -10.01 -14.23 -2.17
C ASN A 55 -9.83 -12.81 -1.59
N SER A 56 -9.52 -12.70 -0.30
CA SER A 56 -9.27 -11.41 0.36
C SER A 56 -7.99 -10.76 -0.17
N PHE A 57 -6.93 -11.56 -0.36
CA PHE A 57 -5.69 -11.08 -0.97
C PHE A 57 -5.91 -10.53 -2.38
N ARG A 58 -6.70 -11.21 -3.22
CA ARG A 58 -7.04 -10.70 -4.56
C ARG A 58 -7.79 -9.36 -4.52
N ARG A 59 -8.71 -9.17 -3.57
CA ARG A 59 -9.43 -7.89 -3.39
C ARG A 59 -8.49 -6.77 -2.93
N TRP A 60 -7.64 -7.06 -1.95
CA TRP A 60 -6.61 -6.12 -1.50
C TRP A 60 -5.63 -5.77 -2.63
N ARG A 61 -5.14 -6.77 -3.37
CA ARG A 61 -4.22 -6.55 -4.49
C ARG A 61 -4.85 -5.75 -5.62
N LYS A 62 -6.15 -5.91 -5.89
CA LYS A 62 -6.88 -5.04 -6.84
C LYS A 62 -6.88 -3.57 -6.38
N ARG A 63 -7.01 -3.30 -5.09
CA ARG A 63 -6.96 -1.93 -4.53
C ARG A 63 -5.54 -1.34 -4.58
N VAL A 64 -4.54 -2.11 -4.14
CA VAL A 64 -3.13 -1.70 -4.10
C VAL A 64 -2.54 -1.53 -5.50
N ASN A 65 -2.79 -2.47 -6.41
CA ASN A 65 -2.28 -2.45 -7.79
C ASN A 65 -3.04 -1.47 -8.70
N GLY A 66 -4.22 -0.99 -8.27
CA GLY A 66 -5.05 -0.04 -9.03
C GLY A 66 -4.47 1.38 -9.09
N ARG A 67 -3.45 1.71 -8.28
CA ARG A 67 -2.84 3.04 -8.24
C ARG A 67 -1.55 3.12 -9.05
N LYS A 68 -1.66 3.06 -10.38
CA LYS A 68 -0.56 3.43 -11.31
C LYS A 68 -0.19 4.93 -11.26
N THR A 69 -0.94 5.74 -10.50
CA THR A 69 -0.72 7.19 -10.37
C THR A 69 -0.08 7.59 -9.04
N LYS A 70 0.58 6.66 -8.33
CA LYS A 70 1.31 6.96 -7.08
C LYS A 70 2.72 7.52 -7.30
N HIS A 71 3.21 7.57 -8.54
CA HIS A 71 4.36 8.42 -8.84
C HIS A 71 3.87 9.86 -8.99
N LEU A 72 4.24 10.72 -8.04
CA LEU A 72 4.22 12.18 -8.22
C LEU A 72 4.87 12.60 -9.56
N GLN A 73 5.78 11.75 -10.07
CA GLN A 73 6.56 11.93 -11.29
C GLN A 73 5.77 11.76 -12.61
N LEU A 74 4.62 11.05 -12.61
CA LEU A 74 3.85 10.76 -13.84
C LEU A 74 2.66 11.72 -14.04
N ARG A 75 2.53 12.75 -13.20
CA ARG A 75 1.50 13.77 -13.34
C ARG A 75 1.94 14.79 -14.40
N SER A 76 1.51 14.60 -15.64
CA SER A 76 1.68 15.60 -16.70
C SER A 76 0.95 16.90 -16.31
N LYS A 77 1.66 18.04 -16.36
CA LYS A 77 1.14 19.38 -15.99
C LYS A 77 -0.02 19.88 -16.88
N THR A 78 -0.33 19.18 -17.96
CA THR A 78 -1.30 19.57 -18.99
C THR A 78 -2.72 19.09 -18.74
N VAL A 79 -2.96 18.25 -17.71
CA VAL A 79 -4.31 17.73 -17.42
C VAL A 79 -5.08 18.73 -16.53
N GLN A 80 -5.50 19.85 -17.11
CA GLN A 80 -6.64 20.62 -16.59
C GLN A 80 -7.93 19.87 -16.92
N ARG A 81 -8.29 18.84 -16.14
CA ARG A 81 -9.62 18.20 -16.26
C ARG A 81 -10.66 19.06 -15.57
N GLY A 82 -11.02 20.17 -16.22
CA GLY A 82 -12.20 20.96 -15.88
C GLY A 82 -13.48 20.47 -16.57
N TYR A 83 -13.40 19.48 -17.46
CA TYR A 83 -14.53 19.11 -18.30
C TYR A 83 -14.59 17.62 -18.66
N CYS A 84 -15.81 17.08 -18.73
CA CYS A 84 -16.09 15.71 -19.13
C CYS A 84 -16.25 15.64 -20.67
N PRO A 85 -15.51 14.78 -21.39
CA PRO A 85 -15.51 14.76 -22.86
C PRO A 85 -16.87 14.44 -23.50
N THR A 86 -17.85 13.96 -22.73
CA THR A 86 -19.20 13.63 -23.21
C THR A 86 -20.20 14.77 -23.08
N GLN A 87 -19.81 15.93 -22.53
CA GLN A 87 -20.77 16.98 -22.16
C GLN A 87 -21.22 17.86 -23.35
N TYR A 88 -20.51 17.90 -24.48
CA TYR A 88 -21.04 18.53 -25.70
C TYR A 88 -21.72 17.50 -26.60
N LYS A 89 -23.02 17.26 -26.35
CA LYS A 89 -23.91 16.77 -27.41
C LYS A 89 -24.20 17.95 -28.35
N HIS A 90 -23.58 17.95 -29.52
CA HIS A 90 -24.06 18.80 -30.62
C HIS A 90 -25.48 18.31 -30.99
N ARG A 91 -26.43 19.24 -30.99
CA ARG A 91 -27.82 19.03 -31.41
C ARG A 91 -27.89 18.93 -32.92
#